data_AF-A0A3L6L164-F1
#
_entry.id   AF-A0A3L6L164-F1
#
_cell.length_a   1.000
_cell.length_b   1.000
_cell.length_c   1.000
_cell.angle_alpha   90.00
_cell.angle_beta   90.00
_cell.angle_gamma   90.00
#
_symmetry.space_group_name_H-M   'P 1'
#
loop_
_entity.id
_entity.type
_entity.pdbx_description
1 polymer ?
#
loop_
_entity_poly.entity_id
_entity_poly.type
_entity_poly.pdbx_seq_one_letter_code
_entity_poly.pdbx_strand_id
1 'polypeptide(L)'
;MNPPEESEDANAPLDRLAVHLRAPPTPPKVPVYALPDQPYLETTVLPLLLRGLEEVVKVRPADPLAFLAAYLLSNNPQRVSHPLLTEEGRRVPLQEIAQRAADVIKQLAYQPPAQPK
;
A
#
# COMPACT_ATOMS: atom_id res chain seq x y z
N MET A 1 -0.89 8.15 47.07
CA MET A 1 -0.75 9.09 45.94
C MET A 1 -0.59 8.22 44.70
N ASN A 2 -1.63 8.12 43.86
CA ASN A 2 -1.58 7.33 42.62
C ASN A 2 -0.76 8.08 41.55
N PRO A 3 -0.10 7.37 40.61
CA PRO A 3 0.51 8.01 39.44
C PRO A 3 -0.59 8.48 38.47
N PRO A 4 -0.41 9.59 37.73
CA PRO A 4 -1.32 9.96 36.67
C PRO A 4 -1.06 9.05 35.47
N GLU A 5 -2.16 8.60 34.88
CA GLU A 5 -2.19 7.64 33.79
C GLU A 5 -1.63 8.27 32.50
N GLU A 6 -0.65 7.61 31.89
CA GLU A 6 -0.28 7.85 30.49
C GLU A 6 -1.46 7.41 29.62
N SER A 7 -2.33 8.35 29.29
CA SER A 7 -3.25 8.20 28.17
C SER A 7 -2.42 8.09 26.90
N GLU A 8 -2.23 6.88 26.37
CA GLU A 8 -1.73 6.69 25.00
C GLU A 8 -2.58 7.56 24.07
N ASP A 9 -1.97 8.63 23.53
CA ASP A 9 -2.61 9.58 22.65
C ASP A 9 -3.19 8.85 21.43
N ALA A 10 -4.50 8.57 21.47
CA ALA A 10 -5.23 7.87 20.41
C ALA A 10 -5.15 8.59 19.05
N ASN A 11 -4.72 9.86 19.04
CA ASN A 11 -4.55 10.69 17.86
C ASN A 11 -3.12 10.76 17.34
N ALA A 12 -2.13 10.17 18.04
CA ALA A 12 -0.75 10.09 17.58
C ALA A 12 -0.57 9.56 16.14
N PRO A 13 -1.34 8.54 15.67
CA PRO A 13 -1.23 8.10 14.27
C PRO A 13 -1.80 9.15 13.29
N LEU A 14 -2.84 9.88 13.66
CA LEU A 14 -3.45 10.92 12.80
C LEU A 14 -2.52 12.14 12.65
N ASP A 15 -1.83 12.52 13.73
CA ASP A 15 -0.86 13.61 13.68
C ASP A 15 0.35 13.27 12.82
N ARG A 16 0.81 12.01 12.88
CA ARG A 16 1.88 11.51 11.98
C ARG A 16 1.47 11.59 10.52
N LEU A 17 0.23 11.20 10.18
CA LEU A 17 -0.31 11.31 8.83
C LEU A 17 -0.39 12.77 8.38
N ALA A 18 -0.86 13.67 9.23
CA ALA A 18 -0.95 15.10 8.92
C ALA A 18 0.43 15.73 8.64
N VAL A 19 1.46 15.34 9.40
CA VAL A 19 2.85 15.76 9.16
C VAL A 19 3.37 15.20 7.82
N HIS A 20 3.11 13.92 7.54
CA HIS A 20 3.55 13.28 6.30
C HIS A 20 2.92 13.92 5.05
N LEU A 21 1.64 14.32 5.12
CA LEU A 21 0.93 15.02 4.05
C LEU A 21 1.46 16.43 3.78
N ARG A 22 2.11 17.06 4.77
CA ARG A 22 2.61 18.44 4.68
C ARG A 22 4.08 18.54 4.28
N ALA A 23 4.84 17.46 4.42
CA ALA A 23 6.26 17.42 4.08
C ALA A 23 6.48 17.12 2.58
N PRO A 24 7.48 17.72 1.93
CA PRO A 24 7.84 17.37 0.56
C PRO A 24 8.32 15.90 0.50
N PRO A 25 7.96 15.12 -0.55
CA PRO A 25 8.32 13.72 -0.64
C PRO A 25 9.84 13.58 -0.70
N THR A 26 10.43 13.08 0.39
CA THR A 26 11.84 12.67 0.37
C THR A 26 11.91 11.30 -0.31
N PRO A 27 12.74 11.13 -1.36
CA PRO A 27 12.88 9.82 -1.97
C PRO A 27 13.45 8.86 -0.93
N PRO A 28 12.78 7.73 -0.65
CA PRO A 28 13.21 6.80 0.38
C PRO A 28 14.57 6.19 -0.02
N LYS A 29 15.56 6.23 0.90
CA LYS A 29 16.86 5.56 0.74
C LYS A 29 16.75 4.02 0.80
N VAL A 30 15.60 3.52 1.24
CA VAL A 30 15.30 2.10 1.44
C VAL A 30 14.22 1.71 0.42
N PRO A 31 14.37 0.57 -0.27
CA PRO A 31 13.35 0.12 -1.20
C PRO A 31 12.01 -0.11 -0.49
N VAL A 32 10.91 0.23 -1.16
CA VAL A 32 9.55 0.29 -0.57
C VAL A 32 9.15 -1.00 0.17
N TYR A 33 9.57 -2.18 -0.32
CA TYR A 33 9.27 -3.47 0.30
C TYR A 33 9.95 -3.72 1.66
N ALA A 34 10.95 -2.90 2.03
CA ALA A 34 11.68 -3.01 3.29
C ALA A 34 11.24 -1.94 4.31
N LEU A 35 10.16 -1.20 4.01
CA LEU A 35 9.54 -0.30 4.96
C LEU A 35 8.79 -1.07 6.06
N PRO A 36 8.73 -0.57 7.29
CA PRO A 36 7.79 -1.05 8.30
C PRO A 36 6.33 -0.99 7.82
N ASP A 37 5.44 -1.77 8.42
CA ASP A 37 4.07 -1.97 7.95
C ASP A 37 3.29 -0.67 7.71
N GLN A 38 3.33 0.25 8.68
CA GLN A 38 2.62 1.52 8.58
C GLN A 38 3.10 2.39 7.38
N PRO A 39 4.39 2.76 7.26
CA PRO A 39 4.87 3.53 6.11
C PRO A 39 4.75 2.76 4.78
N TYR A 40 4.81 1.43 4.77
CA TYR A 40 4.52 0.64 3.58
C TYR A 40 3.10 0.90 3.08
N LEU A 41 2.09 0.82 3.96
CA LEU A 41 0.70 1.06 3.58
C LEU A 41 0.45 2.52 3.19
N GLU A 42 1.02 3.47 3.93
CA GLU A 42 0.90 4.91 3.68
C GLU A 42 1.46 5.32 2.30
N THR A 43 2.54 4.66 1.86
CA THR A 43 3.22 5.02 0.60
C THR A 43 2.75 4.22 -0.61
N THR A 44 2.15 3.04 -0.42
CA THR A 44 1.73 2.16 -1.53
C THR A 44 0.25 2.29 -1.87
N VAL A 45 -0.64 1.98 -0.92
CA VAL A 45 -2.07 1.76 -1.19
C VAL A 45 -2.97 2.85 -0.61
N LEU A 46 -2.58 3.47 0.51
CA LEU A 46 -3.41 4.41 1.23
C LEU A 46 -3.88 5.61 0.39
N PRO A 47 -3.02 6.27 -0.42
CA PRO A 47 -3.44 7.45 -1.19
C PRO A 47 -4.55 7.15 -2.20
N LEU A 48 -4.50 5.96 -2.83
CA LEU A 48 -5.51 5.53 -3.79
C LEU A 48 -6.80 5.07 -3.08
N LEU A 49 -6.67 4.40 -1.95
CA LEU A 49 -7.80 3.98 -1.11
C LEU A 49 -8.61 5.18 -0.61
N LEU A 50 -7.95 6.21 -0.09
CA LEU A 50 -8.63 7.42 0.41
C LEU A 50 -9.45 8.09 -0.70
N ARG A 51 -8.88 8.28 -1.90
CA ARG A 51 -9.60 8.83 -3.06
C ARG A 51 -10.79 7.96 -3.48
N GLY A 52 -10.62 6.63 -3.46
CA GLY A 52 -11.72 5.71 -3.76
C GLY A 52 -12.86 5.82 -2.75
N LEU A 53 -12.54 5.94 -1.46
CA LEU A 53 -13.53 6.13 -0.40
C LEU A 53 -14.27 7.47 -0.52
N GLU A 54 -13.56 8.55 -0.88
CA GLU A 54 -14.19 9.85 -1.17
C GLU A 54 -15.24 9.73 -2.29
N GLU A 55 -14.92 9.03 -3.38
CA GLU A 55 -15.86 8.83 -4.50
C GLU A 55 -17.03 7.90 -4.13
N VAL A 56 -16.81 6.89 -3.28
CA VAL A 56 -17.92 6.08 -2.72
C VAL A 56 -18.89 6.94 -1.93
N VAL A 57 -18.38 7.84 -1.09
CA VAL A 57 -19.21 8.75 -0.27
C VAL A 57 -20.01 9.71 -1.15
N LYS A 58 -19.42 10.17 -2.26
CA LYS A 58 -20.04 11.08 -3.22
C LYS A 58 -21.11 10.42 -4.08
N VAL A 59 -20.85 9.22 -4.60
CA VAL A 59 -21.75 8.51 -5.53
C VAL A 59 -22.83 7.72 -4.79
N ARG A 60 -22.54 7.25 -3.57
CA ARG A 60 -23.43 6.35 -2.78
C ARG A 60 -24.00 5.20 -3.62
N PRO A 61 -23.14 4.39 -4.27
CA PRO A 61 -23.59 3.28 -5.10
C PRO A 61 -24.33 2.21 -4.28
N ALA A 62 -25.20 1.44 -4.92
CA ALA A 62 -25.96 0.35 -4.28
C ALA A 62 -25.04 -0.75 -3.72
N ASP A 63 -23.89 -0.98 -4.35
CA ASP A 63 -22.82 -1.85 -3.85
C ASP A 63 -21.50 -1.05 -3.71
N PRO A 64 -21.23 -0.48 -2.53
CA PRO A 64 -20.01 0.30 -2.26
C PRO A 64 -18.72 -0.49 -2.44
N LEU A 65 -18.72 -1.79 -2.13
CA LEU A 65 -17.52 -2.60 -2.16
C LEU A 65 -17.14 -2.94 -3.60
N ALA A 66 -18.10 -3.38 -4.40
CA ALA A 66 -17.87 -3.64 -5.82
C ALA A 66 -17.43 -2.38 -6.58
N PHE A 67 -18.05 -1.24 -6.27
CA PHE A 67 -17.65 0.05 -6.83
C PHE A 67 -16.22 0.42 -6.45
N LEU A 68 -15.86 0.31 -5.16
CA LEU A 68 -14.52 0.63 -4.68
C LEU A 68 -13.47 -0.26 -5.36
N ALA A 69 -13.71 -1.57 -5.45
CA ALA A 69 -12.81 -2.49 -6.13
C ALA A 69 -12.59 -2.10 -7.61
N ALA A 70 -13.66 -1.79 -8.33
CA ALA A 70 -13.59 -1.33 -9.72
C ALA A 70 -12.84 0.01 -9.84
N TYR A 71 -13.05 0.93 -8.90
CA TYR A 71 -12.36 2.21 -8.84
C TYR A 71 -10.85 2.02 -8.65
N LEU A 72 -10.44 1.20 -7.67
CA LEU A 72 -9.04 0.92 -7.37
C LEU A 72 -8.34 0.31 -8.58
N LEU A 73 -8.95 -0.69 -9.22
CA LEU A 73 -8.38 -1.33 -10.41
C LEU A 73 -8.26 -0.35 -11.58
N SER A 74 -9.28 0.48 -11.83
CA SER A 74 -9.29 1.41 -12.96
C SER A 74 -8.25 2.52 -12.83
N ASN A 75 -7.96 2.95 -11.60
CA ASN A 75 -7.09 4.07 -11.27
C ASN A 75 -5.72 3.65 -10.71
N ASN A 76 -5.40 2.35 -10.70
CA ASN A 76 -4.10 1.86 -10.26
C ASN A 76 -2.99 2.37 -11.21
N PRO A 77 -2.01 3.17 -10.74
CA PRO A 77 -0.91 3.66 -11.59
C PRO A 77 -0.04 2.54 -12.16
N GLN A 78 -0.05 1.35 -11.55
CA GLN A 78 0.67 0.17 -12.01
C GLN A 78 -0.18 -0.74 -12.94
N ARG A 79 -1.34 -0.26 -13.41
CA ARG A 79 -2.33 -1.02 -14.19
C ARG A 79 -1.73 -1.81 -15.35
N VAL A 80 -0.79 -1.22 -16.07
CA VAL A 80 -0.22 -1.77 -17.31
C VAL A 80 0.66 -3.01 -17.03
N SER A 81 1.14 -3.15 -15.79
CA SER A 81 2.03 -4.24 -15.35
C SER A 81 1.37 -5.21 -14.38
N HIS A 82 0.06 -5.04 -14.10
CA HIS A 82 -0.58 -5.78 -13.01
C HIS A 82 -1.02 -7.19 -13.46
N PRO A 83 -0.47 -8.27 -12.88
CA PRO A 83 -0.72 -9.64 -13.34
C PRO A 83 -2.20 -10.03 -13.35
N LEU A 84 -3.02 -9.48 -12.45
CA LEU A 84 -4.46 -9.78 -12.38
C LEU A 84 -5.31 -9.23 -13.53
N LEU A 85 -4.77 -8.27 -14.28
CA LEU A 85 -5.50 -7.62 -15.36
C LEU A 85 -5.24 -8.29 -16.72
N THR A 86 -4.34 -9.28 -16.78
CA THR A 86 -4.23 -10.19 -17.91
C THR A 86 -5.32 -11.27 -17.84
N GLU A 87 -5.64 -11.88 -18.98
CA GLU A 87 -6.61 -12.99 -19.07
C GLU A 87 -6.20 -14.19 -18.19
N GLU A 88 -4.89 -14.43 -18.02
CA GLU A 88 -4.36 -15.39 -17.06
C GLU A 88 -4.59 -14.94 -15.62
N GLY A 89 -4.37 -13.65 -15.33
CA GLY A 89 -4.54 -13.02 -14.02
C GLY A 89 -5.88 -13.25 -13.36
N ARG A 90 -6.97 -13.13 -14.13
CA ARG A 90 -8.34 -13.37 -13.65
C ARG A 90 -8.57 -14.79 -13.12
N ARG A 91 -7.72 -15.75 -13.48
CA ARG A 91 -7.83 -17.16 -13.08
C ARG A 91 -6.90 -17.52 -11.91
N VAL A 92 -6.03 -16.60 -11.48
CA VAL A 92 -5.03 -16.86 -10.44
C VAL A 92 -5.68 -16.66 -9.05
N PRO A 93 -5.64 -17.66 -8.15
CA PRO A 93 -6.15 -17.52 -6.79
C PRO A 93 -5.35 -16.48 -5.99
N LEU A 94 -5.99 -15.80 -5.04
CA LEU A 94 -5.41 -14.68 -4.27
C LEU A 94 -4.05 -14.98 -3.62
N GLN A 95 -3.90 -16.20 -3.09
CA GLN A 95 -2.65 -16.65 -2.48
C GLN A 95 -1.50 -16.74 -3.47
N GLU A 96 -1.77 -17.19 -4.70
CA GLU A 96 -0.72 -17.36 -5.71
C GLU A 96 -0.23 -16.01 -6.23
N ILE A 97 -1.07 -14.98 -6.24
CA ILE A 97 -0.67 -13.60 -6.56
C ILE A 97 0.28 -13.05 -5.49
N ALA A 98 -0.07 -13.25 -4.21
CA ALA A 98 0.77 -12.83 -3.09
C ALA A 98 2.13 -13.55 -3.14
N GLN A 99 2.13 -14.85 -3.47
CA GLN A 99 3.34 -15.64 -3.63
C GLN A 99 4.21 -15.12 -4.78
N ARG A 100 3.63 -14.90 -5.96
CA ARG A 100 4.37 -14.37 -7.13
C ARG A 100 4.93 -12.98 -6.88
N ALA A 101 4.19 -12.11 -6.20
CA ALA A 101 4.69 -10.79 -5.81
C ALA A 101 5.91 -10.91 -4.86
N ALA A 102 5.83 -11.80 -3.88
CA ALA A 102 6.94 -12.07 -2.97
C ALA A 102 8.18 -12.65 -3.70
N ASP A 103 7.98 -13.50 -4.69
CA ASP A 103 9.07 -14.10 -5.46
C ASP A 103 9.78 -13.07 -6.36
N VAL A 104 9.03 -12.16 -6.99
CA VAL A 104 9.62 -11.05 -7.75
C VAL A 104 10.43 -10.13 -6.84
N ILE A 105 9.93 -9.83 -5.63
CA ILE A 105 10.67 -9.03 -4.64
C ILE A 105 11.98 -9.73 -4.24
N LYS A 106 11.95 -11.06 -4.02
CA LYS A 106 13.16 -11.84 -3.72
C LYS A 106 14.17 -11.83 -4.87
N GLN A 107 13.70 -11.91 -6.11
CA GLN A 107 14.57 -11.85 -7.28
C GLN A 107 15.21 -10.47 -7.46
N LEU A 108 14.46 -9.40 -7.21
CA LEU A 108 14.99 -8.02 -7.24
C LEU A 108 15.95 -7.73 -6.08
N ALA A 109 15.76 -8.39 -4.94
CA ALA A 109 16.64 -8.29 -3.78
C ALA A 109 17.88 -9.19 -3.85
N TYR A 110 18.00 -10.07 -4.86
CA TYR A 110 19.17 -10.92 -5.04
C TYR A 110 20.35 -10.10 -5.59
N GLN A 111 21.33 -9.82 -4.73
CA GLN A 111 22.60 -9.23 -5.11
C GLN A 111 23.63 -10.37 -5.27
N PRO A 112 24.22 -10.58 -6.47
CA PRO A 112 25.17 -11.67 -6.65
C PRO A 112 26.41 -11.44 -5.78
N PRO A 113 27.00 -12.50 -5.20
CA PRO A 113 28.17 -12.37 -4.35
C PRO A 113 29.31 -11.72 -5.13
N ALA A 114 29.92 -10.68 -4.55
CA ALA A 114 31.06 -10.00 -5.14
C ALA A 114 32.20 -10.99 -5.38
N GLN A 115 32.67 -11.07 -6.63
CA GLN A 115 33.76 -11.97 -7.00
C GLN A 115 35.04 -11.57 -6.24
N PRO A 116 35.73 -12.51 -5.58
CA PRO A 116 36.99 -12.22 -4.92
C PRO A 116 38.06 -11.95 -5.99
N LYS A 117 38.84 -10.88 -5.76
CA LYS A 117 39.93 -10.43 -6.62
C LYS A 117 41.25 -11.05 -6.19
#